data_AF-A0A831TFL4-F1
#
_entry.id   AF-A0A831TFL4-F1
#
_cell.length_a   1.000
_cell.length_b   1.000
_cell.length_c   1.000
_cell.angle_alpha   90.00
_cell.angle_beta   90.00
_cell.angle_gamma   90.00
#
_symmetry.space_group_name_H-M   'P 1'
#
loop_
_entity.id
_entity.type
_entity.pdbx_description
1 polymer ?
#
loop_
_entity_poly.entity_id
_entity_poly.type
_entity_poly.pdbx_seq_one_letter_code
_entity_poly.pdbx_strand_id
1 'polypeptide(L)'
;MSASPANSLQQIIDQGPNIVERLYNNPVGARVYPVVPPEFSNWRDEQHSWRETVCLFDLSYHMTDLFLRGPDAFGLLERLAINSFAKFSPGQAKQLICVTPDGYL
;
A
#
# COMPACT_ATOMS: atom_id res chain seq x y z
N MET A 1 -3.06 -18.99 -31.89
CA MET A 1 -3.07 -17.51 -31.85
C MET A 1 -2.84 -17.11 -30.40
N SER A 2 -1.70 -16.50 -30.08
CA SER A 2 -1.46 -16.02 -28.71
C SER A 2 -2.38 -14.83 -28.46
N ALA A 3 -3.23 -14.92 -27.43
CA ALA A 3 -4.03 -13.79 -26.99
C ALA A 3 -3.09 -12.64 -26.61
N SER A 4 -3.37 -11.43 -27.09
CA SER A 4 -2.65 -10.22 -26.68
C SER A 4 -2.71 -10.08 -25.15
N PRO A 5 -1.63 -9.61 -24.49
CA PRO A 5 -1.63 -9.42 -23.05
C PRO A 5 -2.75 -8.45 -22.66
N ALA A 6 -3.42 -8.73 -21.53
CA ALA A 6 -4.42 -7.83 -20.99
C ALA A 6 -3.76 -6.51 -20.57
N ASN A 7 -4.37 -5.39 -20.92
CA ASN A 7 -3.87 -4.04 -20.67
C ASN A 7 -4.63 -3.32 -19.54
N SER A 8 -5.60 -3.97 -18.91
CA SER A 8 -6.34 -3.44 -17.76
C SER A 8 -6.83 -4.53 -16.81
N LEU A 9 -7.15 -4.15 -15.58
CA LEU A 9 -7.77 -5.06 -14.60
C LEU A 9 -9.14 -5.58 -15.08
N GLN A 10 -9.94 -4.75 -15.78
CA GLN A 10 -11.24 -5.18 -16.29
C GLN A 10 -11.09 -6.33 -17.30
N GLN A 11 -10.14 -6.22 -18.24
CA GLN A 11 -9.87 -7.29 -19.21
C GLN A 11 -9.41 -8.59 -18.54
N ILE A 12 -8.67 -8.48 -17.42
CA ILE A 12 -8.25 -9.63 -16.60
C ILE A 12 -9.47 -10.29 -15.95
N ILE A 13 -10.43 -9.51 -15.44
CA ILE A 13 -11.66 -10.02 -14.83
C ILE A 13 -12.52 -10.72 -15.89
N ASP A 14 -12.73 -10.09 -17.05
CA ASP A 14 -13.60 -10.60 -18.12
C ASP A 14 -13.09 -11.91 -18.77
N GLN A 15 -11.81 -12.25 -18.60
CA GLN A 15 -11.22 -13.49 -19.11
C GLN A 15 -11.69 -14.76 -18.39
N GLY A 16 -12.35 -14.65 -17.24
CA GLY A 16 -12.77 -15.81 -16.47
C GLY A 16 -14.04 -15.54 -15.66
N PRO A 17 -14.79 -16.60 -15.31
CA PRO A 17 -16.06 -16.45 -14.59
C PRO A 17 -15.88 -16.13 -13.10
N ASN A 18 -14.70 -16.37 -12.51
CA ASN A 18 -14.47 -16.23 -11.07
C ASN A 18 -13.09 -15.62 -10.77
N ILE A 19 -13.08 -14.38 -10.29
CA ILE A 19 -11.85 -13.67 -9.91
C ILE A 19 -11.19 -14.25 -8.66
N VAL A 20 -11.95 -14.87 -7.74
CA VAL A 20 -11.42 -15.43 -6.49
C VAL A 20 -10.49 -16.60 -6.78
N GLU A 21 -10.88 -17.50 -7.68
CA GLU A 21 -10.06 -18.65 -8.09
C GLU A 21 -8.76 -18.18 -8.75
N ARG A 22 -8.83 -17.12 -9.57
CA ARG A 22 -7.65 -16.51 -10.19
C ARG A 22 -6.69 -15.93 -9.15
N LEU A 23 -7.21 -15.18 -8.17
CA LEU A 23 -6.40 -14.57 -7.11
C LEU A 23 -5.76 -15.64 -6.21
N TYR A 24 -6.49 -16.71 -5.90
CA TYR A 24 -5.99 -17.83 -5.11
C TYR A 24 -4.81 -18.55 -5.80
N ASN A 25 -4.88 -18.70 -7.12
CA ASN A 25 -3.85 -19.37 -7.92
C ASN A 25 -2.84 -18.40 -8.56
N ASN A 26 -2.77 -17.15 -8.09
CA ASN A 26 -1.96 -16.11 -8.73
C ASN A 26 -0.46 -16.34 -8.50
N PRO A 27 0.37 -16.52 -9.56
CA PRO A 27 1.78 -16.90 -9.41
C PRO A 27 2.72 -15.73 -9.08
N VAL A 28 2.27 -14.70 -8.35
CA VAL A 28 3.07 -13.49 -8.07
C VAL A 28 4.28 -13.76 -7.17
N GLY A 29 4.31 -14.92 -6.51
CA GLY A 29 5.33 -15.28 -5.53
C GLY A 29 5.12 -14.58 -4.19
N ALA A 30 6.16 -14.59 -3.36
CA ALA A 30 6.11 -13.99 -2.03
C ALA A 30 6.07 -12.45 -2.09
N ARG A 31 5.31 -11.83 -1.19
CA ARG A 31 5.43 -10.38 -0.91
C ARG A 31 6.66 -10.16 -0.05
N VAL A 32 7.73 -9.66 -0.67
CA VAL A 32 9.02 -9.43 0.00
C VAL A 32 9.15 -7.98 0.47
N TYR A 33 9.85 -7.78 1.59
CA TYR A 33 10.41 -6.47 1.95
C TYR A 33 11.73 -6.32 1.20
N PRO A 34 11.81 -5.41 0.22
CA PRO A 34 12.93 -5.39 -0.71
C PRO A 34 14.12 -4.60 -0.15
N VAL A 35 15.29 -4.86 -0.73
CA VAL A 35 16.56 -4.12 -0.55
C VAL A 35 17.21 -4.25 0.83
N VAL A 36 16.48 -3.97 1.91
CA VAL A 36 16.99 -4.08 3.28
C VAL A 36 17.29 -5.55 3.57
N PRO A 37 18.46 -5.89 4.14
CA PRO A 37 18.77 -7.28 4.49
C PRO A 37 17.75 -7.81 5.50
N PRO A 38 17.39 -9.11 5.45
CA PRO A 38 16.42 -9.67 6.39
C PRO A 38 16.82 -9.56 7.86
N GLU A 39 18.13 -9.55 8.15
CA GLU A 39 18.71 -9.47 9.49
C GLU A 39 20.05 -8.70 9.42
N PHE A 40 20.33 -7.85 10.41
CA PHE A 40 21.66 -7.25 10.64
C PHE A 40 22.42 -7.97 11.76
N SER A 41 21.70 -8.47 12.76
CA SER A 41 22.22 -9.30 13.85
C SER A 41 21.46 -10.64 13.90
N ASN A 42 20.23 -10.62 14.42
CA ASN A 42 19.18 -11.60 14.18
C ASN A 42 17.82 -10.99 14.54
N TRP A 43 16.75 -11.54 13.96
CA TRP A 43 15.42 -10.95 14.13
C TRP A 43 14.94 -10.90 15.59
N ARG A 44 15.36 -11.84 16.46
CA ARG A 44 14.91 -11.85 17.88
C ARG A 44 15.49 -10.68 18.64
N ASP A 45 16.80 -10.45 18.49
CA ASP A 45 17.48 -9.36 19.17
C ASP A 45 17.05 -8.00 18.59
N GLU A 46 16.77 -7.93 17.28
CA GLU A 46 16.23 -6.74 16.63
C GLU A 46 14.82 -6.41 17.15
N GLN A 47 13.95 -7.41 17.29
CA GLN A 47 12.63 -7.23 17.92
C GLN A 47 12.74 -6.82 19.39
N HIS A 48 13.69 -7.41 20.12
CA HIS A 48 13.94 -7.06 21.51
C HIS A 48 14.42 -5.60 21.65
N SER A 49 15.26 -5.14 20.73
CA SER A 49 15.83 -3.79 20.75
C SER A 49 14.78 -2.68 20.67
N TRP A 50 13.72 -2.85 19.87
CA TRP A 50 12.65 -1.84 19.80
C TRP A 50 11.84 -1.73 21.10
N ARG A 51 11.94 -2.73 21.97
CA ARG A 51 11.17 -2.79 23.22
C ARG A 51 12.00 -2.34 24.42
N GLU A 52 13.26 -2.76 24.47
CA GLU A 52 14.11 -2.60 25.65
C GLU A 52 15.24 -1.59 25.48
N THR A 53 15.62 -1.25 24.24
CA THR A 53 16.68 -0.29 23.94
C THR A 53 16.27 0.68 22.84
N VAL A 54 16.93 0.66 21.67
CA VAL A 54 16.66 1.52 20.52
C VAL A 54 16.83 0.71 19.24
N CYS A 55 15.89 0.85 18.32
CA CYS A 55 15.97 0.31 16.97
C CYS A 55 15.95 1.44 15.93
N LEU A 56 16.60 1.22 14.79
CA LEU A 56 16.43 2.04 13.59
C LEU A 56 15.67 1.22 12.54
N PHE A 57 14.47 1.66 12.17
CA PHE A 57 13.72 1.05 11.08
C PHE A 57 14.07 1.73 9.75
N ASP A 58 14.67 1.00 8.83
CA ASP A 58 14.83 1.45 7.44
C ASP A 58 13.56 1.17 6.64
N LEU A 59 12.72 2.19 6.51
CA LEU A 59 11.43 2.11 5.82
C LEU A 59 11.50 2.54 4.34
N SER A 60 12.70 2.79 3.82
CA SER A 60 12.91 3.53 2.55
C SER A 60 12.43 2.82 1.28
N TYR A 61 12.22 1.49 1.30
CA TYR A 61 12.08 0.69 0.08
C TYR A 61 10.76 -0.07 -0.09
N HIS A 62 9.93 -0.16 0.95
CA HIS A 62 8.80 -1.10 0.98
C HIS A 62 7.42 -0.44 0.81
N MET A 63 7.35 0.90 0.81
CA MET A 63 6.12 1.66 0.58
C MET A 63 6.17 2.39 -0.76
N THR A 64 5.00 2.71 -1.30
CA THR A 64 4.86 3.59 -2.46
C THR A 64 4.67 5.03 -2.00
N ASP A 65 5.53 5.92 -2.50
CA ASP A 65 5.44 7.36 -2.23
C ASP A 65 4.66 8.08 -3.33
N LEU A 66 3.68 8.90 -2.94
CA LEU A 66 2.93 9.78 -3.82
C LEU A 66 3.11 11.24 -3.39
N PHE A 67 3.78 12.04 -4.24
CA PHE A 67 3.96 13.48 -4.02
C PHE A 67 2.83 14.27 -4.70
N LEU A 68 1.81 14.64 -3.94
CA LEU A 68 0.67 15.40 -4.44
C LEU A 68 0.87 16.92 -4.25
N ARG A 69 0.74 17.71 -5.33
CA ARG A 69 0.93 19.16 -5.33
C ARG A 69 -0.09 19.85 -6.23
N GLY A 70 -0.47 21.08 -5.89
CA GLY A 70 -1.40 21.89 -6.66
C GLY A 70 -2.53 22.46 -5.79
N PRO A 71 -3.29 23.43 -6.31
CA PRO A 71 -4.35 24.10 -5.55
C PRO A 71 -5.45 23.12 -5.08
N ASP A 72 -5.78 22.12 -5.89
CA ASP A 72 -6.85 21.16 -5.59
C ASP A 72 -6.36 19.86 -4.93
N ALA A 73 -5.08 19.76 -4.60
CA ALA A 73 -4.51 18.59 -3.94
C ALA A 73 -5.27 18.22 -2.66
N PHE A 74 -5.63 19.25 -1.88
CA PHE A 74 -6.36 19.05 -0.63
C PHE A 74 -7.81 18.64 -0.85
N GLY A 75 -8.49 19.29 -1.81
CA GLY A 75 -9.87 18.94 -2.17
C GLY A 75 -10.00 17.51 -2.69
N LEU A 76 -8.98 17.00 -3.40
CA LEU A 76 -8.93 15.59 -3.80
C LEU A 76 -8.91 14.65 -2.59
N LEU A 77 -8.05 14.93 -1.60
CA LEU A 77 -7.93 14.11 -0.40
C LEU A 77 -9.23 14.13 0.43
N GLU A 78 -9.82 15.31 0.61
CA GLU A 78 -11.11 15.47 1.33
C GLU A 78 -12.26 14.72 0.63
N ARG A 79 -12.24 14.65 -0.69
CA ARG A 79 -13.26 13.93 -1.46
C ARG A 79 -13.13 12.41 -1.36
N LEU A 80 -11.91 11.89 -1.29
CA LEU A 80 -11.64 10.44 -1.36
C LEU A 80 -11.62 9.77 0.02
N ALA A 81 -11.16 10.48 1.04
CA ALA A 81 -10.90 9.89 2.35
C ALA A 81 -12.05 10.11 3.33
N ILE A 82 -12.24 9.13 4.22
CA ILE A 82 -13.24 9.22 5.30
C ILE A 82 -12.79 10.18 6.42
N ASN A 83 -11.52 10.54 6.44
CA ASN A 83 -10.94 11.37 7.49
C ASN A 83 -11.48 12.81 7.39
N SER A 84 -11.80 13.43 8.53
CA SER A 84 -12.05 14.88 8.56
C SER A 84 -10.75 15.67 8.50
N PHE A 85 -10.76 16.72 7.67
CA PHE A 85 -9.64 17.63 7.44
C PHE A 85 -9.88 19.07 7.94
N ALA A 86 -11.03 19.34 8.56
CA ALA A 86 -11.47 20.69 8.97
C ALA A 86 -10.50 21.48 9.89
N LYS A 87 -9.52 20.80 10.51
CA LYS A 87 -8.48 21.40 11.36
C LYS A 87 -7.08 20.89 11.02
N PHE A 88 -6.89 20.36 9.83
CA PHE A 88 -5.61 19.81 9.42
C PHE A 88 -4.70 20.92 8.91
N SER A 89 -3.46 20.96 9.41
CA SER A 89 -2.47 21.97 9.06
C SER A 89 -1.10 21.35 8.76
N PRO A 90 -0.21 22.06 8.05
CA PRO A 90 1.18 21.62 7.88
C PRO A 90 1.85 21.25 9.21
N GLY A 91 2.68 20.21 9.19
CA GLY A 91 3.31 19.63 10.40
C GLY A 91 2.48 18.52 11.07
N GLN A 92 1.28 18.22 10.57
CA GLN A 92 0.45 17.11 11.01
C GLN A 92 0.41 15.98 9.98
N ALA A 93 0.12 14.75 10.44
CA ALA A 93 -0.11 13.59 9.58
C ALA A 93 -1.44 12.92 9.91
N LYS A 94 -1.99 12.17 8.95
CA LYS A 94 -3.17 11.32 9.11
C LYS A 94 -2.91 9.97 8.46
N GLN A 95 -3.43 8.90 9.05
CA GLN A 95 -3.61 7.64 8.34
C GLN A 95 -4.77 7.84 7.35
N LEU A 96 -4.43 8.07 6.09
CA LEU A 96 -5.40 8.28 5.02
C LEU A 96 -6.14 6.97 4.76
N ILE A 97 -7.47 7.00 4.91
CA ILE A 97 -8.33 5.84 4.68
C ILE A 97 -9.36 6.23 3.62
N CYS A 98 -9.37 5.49 2.52
CA CYS A 98 -10.33 5.66 1.42
C CYS A 98 -11.23 4.44 1.35
N VAL A 99 -12.45 4.59 0.86
CA VAL A 99 -13.38 3.48 0.65
C VAL A 99 -13.96 3.51 -0.75
N THR A 100 -14.43 2.36 -1.23
CA THR A 100 -15.24 2.26 -2.45
C THR A 100 -16.60 2.96 -2.25
N PRO A 101 -17.35 3.26 -3.33
CA PRO A 101 -18.71 3.81 -3.21
C PRO A 101 -19.66 2.97 -2.36
N ASP A 102 -19.43 1.65 -2.27
CA ASP A 102 -20.21 0.72 -1.45
C ASP A 102 -19.72 0.65 0.02
N GLY A 103 -18.64 1.37 0.36
CA GLY A 103 -18.10 1.47 1.72
C GLY A 103 -17.05 0.43 2.10
N TYR A 104 -16.51 -0.34 1.14
CA TYR A 104 -15.41 -1.28 1.40
C TYR A 104 -14.05 -0.56 1.40
N LEU A 105 -13.13 -0.98 2.28
CA LEU A 105 -11.75 -0.50 2.35
C LEU A 105 -10.89 -0.97 1.17
#